data_AF-A0A368UIQ4-F1
#
_entry.id   AF-A0A368UIQ4-F1
#
_cell.length_a   1.000
_cell.length_b   1.000
_cell.length_c   1.000
_cell.angle_alpha   90.00
_cell.angle_beta   90.00
_cell.angle_gamma   90.00
#
_symmetry.space_group_name_H-M   'P 1'
#
loop_
_entity.id
_entity.type
_entity.pdbx_description
1 polymer ?
#
loop_
_entity_poly.entity_id
_entity_poly.type
_entity_poly.pdbx_seq_one_letter_code
_entity_poly.pdbx_strand_id
1 'polypeptide(L)'
;MKTLTLIIMIALLSCSCVNDKKDGNERKSMSHISKEKIKELNTQFQEKQNRDSIPKLTELKDALKKAIKVFPKDSASLYQLFIERNSSETKEEKNKQIKRLEKLTAKESIAKYRNIEKYLKPLMTKIVNANTITRSQLDTLVILYSDYDYLTGESLLSKLIDNDENYDLVWQSFKIIANESTKDTSFISGLIELDNNITTNAELAQKIQDYVVIAIKNNPIGFLEMYDERDQEQRHNFAKRICIWDTPDKDLIDKFVEISQKSKNKNHKQLSTELIGEFEKN
;
A
#
# COMPACT_ATOMS: atom_id res chain seq x y z
N MET A 1 -23.31 16.45 -26.48
CA MET A 1 -22.44 16.37 -25.29
C MET A 1 -23.10 17.04 -24.07
N LYS A 2 -24.13 16.45 -23.46
CA LYS A 2 -24.67 16.88 -22.14
C LYS A 2 -25.39 15.76 -21.36
N THR A 3 -25.25 14.49 -21.75
CA THR A 3 -26.01 13.37 -21.13
C THR A 3 -25.14 12.24 -20.57
N LEU A 4 -23.81 12.34 -20.65
CA LEU A 4 -22.91 11.30 -20.11
C LEU A 4 -22.42 11.57 -18.67
N THR A 5 -22.62 12.78 -18.16
CA THR A 5 -22.10 13.20 -16.85
C THR A 5 -23.04 12.92 -15.67
N LEU A 6 -24.27 12.43 -15.93
CA LEU A 6 -25.28 12.23 -14.88
C LEU A 6 -25.41 10.77 -14.38
N ILE A 7 -24.79 9.79 -15.05
CA ILE A 7 -24.92 8.36 -14.69
C ILE A 7 -23.86 7.92 -13.65
N ILE A 8 -22.72 8.61 -13.56
CA ILE A 8 -21.66 8.27 -12.61
C ILE A 8 -22.00 8.76 -11.18
N MET A 9 -22.90 9.75 -11.02
CA MET A 9 -23.31 10.26 -9.70
C MET A 9 -24.41 9.45 -9.00
N ILE A 10 -25.11 8.53 -9.69
CA ILE A 10 -26.21 7.76 -9.10
C ILE A 10 -25.74 6.40 -8.56
N ALA A 11 -24.60 5.87 -9.04
CA ALA A 11 -24.06 4.59 -8.55
C ALA A 11 -23.38 4.66 -7.16
N LEU A 12 -23.11 5.87 -6.64
CA LEU A 12 -22.44 6.08 -5.34
C LEU A 12 -23.40 6.46 -4.19
N LEU A 13 -24.71 6.51 -4.42
CA LEU A 13 -25.70 6.90 -3.40
C LEU A 13 -26.69 5.79 -3.00
N SER A 14 -26.53 4.56 -3.49
CA SER A 14 -27.40 3.44 -3.14
C SER A 14 -26.67 2.30 -2.43
N CYS A 15 -25.95 2.61 -1.35
CA CYS A 15 -25.64 1.67 -0.28
C CYS A 15 -25.37 2.41 1.05
N SER A 16 -26.37 3.12 1.57
CA SER A 16 -26.40 3.46 2.99
C SER A 16 -27.84 3.46 3.52
N CYS A 17 -28.11 2.44 4.36
CA CYS A 17 -29.18 2.29 5.37
C CYS A 17 -30.65 2.34 4.87
N VAL A 18 -31.50 1.33 5.09
CA VAL A 18 -32.17 0.94 6.36
C VAL A 18 -33.10 -0.25 5.97
N ASN A 19 -33.17 -1.42 6.62
CA ASN A 19 -33.80 -1.67 7.92
C ASN A 19 -33.53 -3.11 8.42
N ASP A 20 -33.42 -3.23 9.75
CA ASP A 20 -33.25 -4.43 10.58
C ASP A 20 -34.27 -5.56 10.33
N LYS A 21 -33.79 -6.81 10.31
CA LYS A 21 -34.34 -7.94 11.10
C LYS A 21 -33.24 -8.96 11.44
N LYS A 22 -33.19 -9.32 12.73
CA LYS A 22 -32.40 -10.38 13.37
C LYS A 22 -32.42 -11.70 12.59
N ASP A 23 -31.26 -12.35 12.44
CA ASP A 23 -31.02 -13.69 12.96
C ASP A 23 -29.57 -14.17 12.77
N GLY A 24 -29.07 -14.90 13.77
CA GLY A 24 -28.19 -16.06 13.57
C GLY A 24 -26.76 -15.82 13.08
N ASN A 25 -25.87 -15.61 14.03
CA ASN A 25 -24.42 -15.73 13.92
C ASN A 25 -23.98 -17.10 13.35
N GLU A 26 -23.35 -17.12 12.16
CA GLU A 26 -22.39 -18.17 11.75
C GLU A 26 -21.52 -17.67 10.58
N ARG A 27 -20.55 -16.79 10.88
CA ARG A 27 -19.40 -16.58 9.98
C ARG A 27 -18.56 -17.86 10.01
N LYS A 28 -18.72 -18.74 9.02
CA LYS A 28 -17.81 -19.86 8.79
C LYS A 28 -16.39 -19.33 8.58
N SER A 29 -15.61 -19.42 9.64
CA SER A 29 -14.15 -19.44 9.59
C SER A 29 -13.72 -20.43 8.50
N MET A 30 -13.04 -19.94 7.46
CA MET A 30 -12.37 -20.79 6.48
C MET A 30 -11.06 -21.30 7.08
N SER A 31 -11.18 -22.15 8.10
CA SER A 31 -10.08 -22.96 8.60
C SER A 31 -9.79 -24.11 7.62
N HIS A 32 -8.52 -24.27 7.27
CA HIS A 32 -7.92 -25.40 6.57
C HIS A 32 -8.54 -25.83 5.23
N ILE A 33 -7.96 -25.36 4.13
CA ILE A 33 -8.06 -26.04 2.82
C ILE A 33 -7.15 -27.27 2.90
N SER A 34 -7.75 -28.46 2.97
CA SER A 34 -7.01 -29.72 2.99
C SER A 34 -6.35 -30.00 1.64
N LYS A 35 -5.35 -30.90 1.62
CA LYS A 35 -4.68 -31.33 0.38
C LYS A 35 -5.66 -31.93 -0.63
N GLU A 36 -6.76 -32.53 -0.14
CA GLU A 36 -7.84 -33.06 -0.99
C GLU A 36 -8.56 -31.94 -1.75
N LYS A 37 -8.80 -30.77 -1.14
CA LYS A 37 -9.50 -29.65 -1.77
C LYS A 37 -8.63 -28.94 -2.83
N ILE A 38 -7.31 -28.94 -2.67
CA ILE A 38 -6.35 -28.55 -3.71
C ILE A 38 -6.38 -29.54 -4.89
N LYS A 39 -6.50 -30.83 -4.60
CA LYS A 39 -6.62 -31.87 -5.61
C LYS A 39 -7.93 -31.76 -6.38
N GLU A 40 -9.03 -31.47 -5.70
CA GLU A 40 -10.37 -31.27 -6.27
C GLU A 40 -10.43 -30.04 -7.19
N LEU A 41 -9.81 -28.92 -6.79
CA LEU A 41 -9.62 -27.74 -7.64
C LEU A 41 -8.77 -28.06 -8.88
N ASN A 42 -7.73 -28.89 -8.75
CA ASN A 42 -6.94 -29.35 -9.89
C ASN A 42 -7.73 -30.26 -10.83
N THR A 43 -8.64 -31.09 -10.30
CA THR A 43 -9.49 -31.98 -11.11
C THR A 43 -10.59 -31.20 -11.85
N GLN A 44 -11.27 -30.25 -11.19
CA GLN A 44 -12.22 -29.36 -11.87
C GLN A 44 -11.54 -28.50 -12.95
N PHE A 45 -10.28 -28.13 -12.74
CA PHE A 45 -9.47 -27.45 -13.75
C PHE A 45 -9.13 -28.34 -14.96
N GLN A 46 -8.97 -29.66 -14.77
CA GLN A 46 -8.78 -30.62 -15.86
C GLN A 46 -10.08 -30.89 -16.63
N GLU A 47 -11.24 -30.98 -15.97
CA GLU A 47 -12.51 -31.23 -16.65
C GLU A 47 -12.98 -30.03 -17.51
N LYS A 48 -12.69 -28.79 -17.10
CA LYS A 48 -12.90 -27.60 -17.92
C LYS A 48 -11.87 -27.39 -19.05
N GLN A 49 -10.78 -28.16 -19.10
CA GLN A 49 -9.79 -28.06 -20.21
C GLN A 49 -10.32 -28.61 -21.54
N ASN A 50 -11.26 -29.56 -21.51
CA ASN A 50 -11.69 -30.27 -22.72
C ASN A 50 -12.76 -29.55 -23.56
N ARG A 51 -13.29 -28.39 -23.11
CA ARG A 51 -14.37 -27.68 -23.85
C ARG A 51 -13.93 -26.48 -24.67
N ASP A 52 -12.77 -25.87 -24.40
CA ASP A 52 -12.31 -24.66 -25.11
C ASP A 52 -10.86 -24.80 -25.62
N SER A 53 -10.67 -25.55 -26.70
CA SER A 53 -9.39 -25.71 -27.37
C SER A 53 -9.09 -24.51 -28.31
N ILE A 54 -8.75 -23.37 -27.72
CA ILE A 54 -8.07 -22.25 -28.40
C ILE A 54 -6.58 -22.31 -28.01
N PRO A 55 -5.63 -22.47 -28.93
CA PRO A 55 -4.20 -22.69 -28.64
C PRO A 55 -3.57 -21.68 -27.65
N LYS A 56 -4.09 -20.45 -27.59
CA LYS A 56 -3.59 -19.36 -26.73
C LYS A 56 -4.25 -19.23 -25.37
N LEU A 57 -5.42 -19.87 -25.18
CA LEU A 57 -5.94 -20.09 -23.83
C LEU A 57 -5.04 -21.09 -23.08
N THR A 58 -4.40 -22.00 -23.81
CA THR A 58 -3.39 -22.93 -23.28
C THR A 58 -2.14 -22.21 -22.79
N GLU A 59 -1.61 -21.24 -23.55
CA GLU A 59 -0.41 -20.47 -23.15
C GLU A 59 -0.60 -19.68 -21.85
N LEU A 60 -1.72 -18.97 -21.70
CA LEU A 60 -2.06 -18.26 -20.46
C LEU A 60 -2.23 -19.24 -19.29
N LYS A 61 -2.94 -20.36 -19.52
CA LYS A 61 -3.09 -21.42 -18.51
C LYS A 61 -1.74 -22.00 -18.10
N ASP A 62 -0.79 -22.18 -19.02
CA ASP A 62 0.53 -22.72 -18.72
C ASP A 62 1.42 -21.72 -17.99
N ALA A 63 1.38 -20.43 -18.35
CA ALA A 63 2.02 -19.36 -17.59
C ALA A 63 1.47 -19.30 -16.15
N LEU A 64 0.15 -19.42 -15.98
CA LEU A 64 -0.49 -19.45 -14.68
C LEU A 64 -0.09 -20.69 -13.87
N LYS A 65 -0.04 -21.88 -14.48
CA LYS A 65 0.44 -23.10 -13.79
C LYS A 65 1.86 -22.93 -13.28
N LYS A 66 2.75 -22.29 -14.04
CA LYS A 66 4.11 -21.97 -13.59
C LYS A 66 4.08 -21.03 -12.38
N ALA A 67 3.28 -19.97 -12.42
CA ALA A 67 3.12 -19.05 -11.29
C ALA A 67 2.59 -19.74 -10.03
N ILE A 68 1.56 -20.57 -10.16
CA ILE A 68 0.99 -21.36 -9.04
C ILE A 68 2.04 -22.30 -8.42
N LYS A 69 2.89 -22.93 -9.24
CA LYS A 69 3.97 -23.79 -8.74
C LYS A 69 4.99 -23.01 -7.91
N VAL A 70 5.25 -21.77 -8.27
CA VAL A 70 6.21 -20.88 -7.60
C VAL A 70 5.60 -20.24 -6.35
N PHE A 71 4.32 -19.88 -6.40
CA PHE A 71 3.56 -19.21 -5.35
C PHE A 71 2.36 -20.06 -4.88
N PRO A 72 2.61 -21.25 -4.29
CA PRO A 72 1.53 -22.20 -3.99
C PRO A 72 0.54 -21.68 -2.94
N LYS A 73 0.96 -20.78 -2.04
CA LYS A 73 0.08 -20.21 -1.01
C LYS A 73 -0.95 -19.22 -1.56
N ASP A 74 -0.65 -18.62 -2.72
CA ASP A 74 -1.50 -17.63 -3.40
C ASP A 74 -2.18 -18.21 -4.64
N SER A 75 -2.20 -19.55 -4.80
CA SER A 75 -2.74 -20.19 -5.99
C SER A 75 -4.19 -19.81 -6.29
N ALA A 76 -5.02 -19.68 -5.26
CA ALA A 76 -6.41 -19.29 -5.38
C ALA A 76 -6.55 -17.81 -5.82
N SER A 77 -5.77 -16.91 -5.22
CA SER A 77 -5.77 -15.49 -5.53
C SER A 77 -5.26 -15.22 -6.96
N LEU A 78 -4.23 -15.94 -7.38
CA LEU A 78 -3.72 -15.91 -8.76
C LEU A 78 -4.77 -16.41 -9.76
N TYR A 79 -5.45 -17.51 -9.46
CA TYR A 79 -6.53 -18.02 -10.33
C TYR A 79 -7.66 -16.99 -10.45
N GLN A 80 -8.12 -16.44 -9.32
CA GLN A 80 -9.17 -15.44 -9.32
C GLN A 80 -8.77 -14.18 -10.11
N LEU A 81 -7.54 -13.70 -9.96
CA LEU A 81 -7.09 -12.50 -10.66
C LEU A 81 -6.99 -12.72 -12.18
N PHE A 82 -6.31 -13.78 -12.61
CA PHE A 82 -5.96 -13.97 -14.02
C PHE A 82 -7.00 -14.75 -14.83
N ILE A 83 -7.88 -15.53 -14.18
CA ILE A 83 -8.90 -16.34 -14.85
C ILE A 83 -10.32 -15.85 -14.56
N GLU A 84 -10.67 -15.48 -13.32
CA GLU A 84 -12.06 -15.11 -13.01
C GLU A 84 -12.35 -13.62 -13.25
N ARG A 85 -11.48 -12.73 -12.76
CA ARG A 85 -11.71 -11.27 -12.80
C ARG A 85 -11.24 -10.62 -14.08
N ASN A 86 -10.15 -11.14 -14.65
CA ASN A 86 -9.54 -10.57 -15.83
C ASN A 86 -9.44 -11.60 -16.95
N SER A 87 -10.39 -12.53 -17.12
CA SER A 87 -10.41 -13.37 -18.33
C SER A 87 -10.50 -12.46 -19.56
N SER A 88 -9.37 -12.20 -20.21
CA SER A 88 -9.35 -11.34 -21.37
C SER A 88 -10.00 -12.05 -22.55
N GLU A 89 -10.77 -11.33 -23.35
CA GLU A 89 -11.35 -11.87 -24.58
C GLU A 89 -10.38 -11.67 -25.75
N THR A 90 -9.70 -10.52 -25.77
CA THR A 90 -8.82 -10.13 -26.88
C THR A 90 -7.42 -10.76 -26.80
N LYS A 91 -6.78 -10.91 -27.96
CA LYS A 91 -5.44 -11.47 -28.09
C LYS A 91 -4.36 -10.60 -27.42
N GLU A 92 -4.51 -9.28 -27.49
CA GLU A 92 -3.51 -8.34 -26.97
C GLU A 92 -3.47 -8.35 -25.44
N GLU A 93 -4.64 -8.33 -24.81
CA GLU A 93 -4.76 -8.37 -23.35
C GLU A 93 -4.25 -9.70 -22.78
N LYS A 94 -4.56 -10.84 -23.44
CA LYS A 94 -3.99 -12.15 -23.07
C LYS A 94 -2.46 -12.13 -23.11
N ASN A 95 -1.87 -11.57 -24.16
CA ASN A 95 -0.41 -11.45 -24.25
C ASN A 95 0.17 -10.57 -23.14
N LYS A 96 -0.53 -9.48 -22.76
CA LYS A 96 -0.13 -8.63 -21.62
C LYS A 96 -0.16 -9.42 -20.31
N GLN A 97 -1.15 -10.27 -20.09
CA GLN A 97 -1.24 -11.12 -18.90
C GLN A 97 -0.17 -12.19 -18.85
N ILE A 98 0.13 -12.85 -19.97
CA ILE A 98 1.23 -13.82 -20.08
C ILE A 98 2.54 -13.14 -19.67
N LYS A 99 2.83 -11.96 -20.23
CA LYS A 99 4.03 -11.19 -19.88
C LYS A 99 4.07 -10.77 -18.40
N ARG A 100 2.93 -10.39 -17.80
CA ARG A 100 2.85 -10.13 -16.35
C ARG A 100 3.22 -11.38 -15.54
N LEU A 101 2.66 -12.54 -15.90
CA LEU A 101 2.98 -13.81 -15.21
C LEU A 101 4.44 -14.24 -15.40
N GLU A 102 5.03 -14.02 -16.57
CA GLU A 102 6.46 -14.26 -16.83
C GLU A 102 7.35 -13.35 -15.97
N LYS A 103 6.99 -12.07 -15.84
CA LYS A 103 7.69 -11.12 -14.96
C LYS A 103 7.54 -11.52 -13.48
N LEU A 104 6.35 -11.94 -13.06
CA LEU A 104 6.10 -12.42 -11.70
C LEU A 104 6.90 -13.68 -11.37
N THR A 105 7.13 -14.54 -12.37
CA THR A 105 7.90 -15.79 -12.18
C THR A 105 9.39 -15.64 -12.46
N ALA A 106 9.87 -14.42 -12.72
CA ALA A 106 11.29 -14.13 -12.81
C ALA A 106 11.99 -14.30 -11.45
N LYS A 107 13.29 -14.61 -11.49
CA LYS A 107 14.12 -14.87 -10.29
C LYS A 107 14.04 -13.74 -9.25
N GLU A 108 14.01 -12.49 -9.71
CA GLU A 108 13.95 -11.30 -8.87
C GLU A 108 12.62 -11.21 -8.10
N SER A 109 11.48 -11.32 -8.80
CA SER A 109 10.14 -11.34 -8.20
C SER A 109 9.98 -12.46 -7.18
N ILE A 110 10.52 -13.65 -7.48
CA ILE A 110 10.53 -14.79 -6.54
C ILE A 110 11.35 -14.48 -5.29
N ALA A 111 12.52 -13.85 -5.46
CA ALA A 111 13.36 -13.47 -4.34
C ALA A 111 12.65 -12.44 -3.45
N LYS A 112 12.03 -11.41 -4.04
CA LYS A 112 11.21 -10.42 -3.32
C LYS A 112 10.10 -11.07 -2.51
N TYR A 113 9.29 -11.91 -3.15
CA TYR A 113 8.19 -12.64 -2.50
C TYR A 113 8.67 -13.42 -1.27
N ARG A 114 9.74 -14.22 -1.41
CA ARG A 114 10.30 -15.02 -0.31
C ARG A 114 10.90 -14.15 0.79
N ASN A 115 11.53 -13.03 0.42
CA ASN A 115 12.09 -12.09 1.37
C ASN A 115 10.99 -11.48 2.25
N ILE A 116 9.89 -11.07 1.64
CA ILE A 116 8.72 -10.51 2.35
C ILE A 116 8.11 -11.55 3.29
N GLU A 117 7.79 -12.76 2.80
CA GLU A 117 7.23 -13.83 3.64
C GLU A 117 8.10 -14.12 4.86
N LYS A 118 9.42 -14.08 4.68
CA LYS A 118 10.37 -14.43 5.72
C LYS A 118 10.59 -13.31 6.74
N TYR A 119 10.53 -12.05 6.34
CA TYR A 119 11.05 -10.96 7.17
C TYR A 119 10.07 -9.85 7.51
N LEU A 120 9.04 -9.58 6.71
CA LEU A 120 8.17 -8.41 6.91
C LEU A 120 7.43 -8.47 8.26
N LYS A 121 6.59 -9.49 8.45
CA LYS A 121 5.84 -9.66 9.71
C LYS A 121 6.75 -9.83 10.94
N PRO A 122 7.83 -10.64 10.89
CA PRO A 122 8.78 -10.73 12.00
C PRO A 122 9.47 -9.41 12.35
N LEU A 123 9.84 -8.59 11.37
CA LEU A 123 10.47 -7.29 11.61
C LEU A 123 9.50 -6.34 12.32
N MET A 124 8.26 -6.22 11.83
CA MET A 124 7.24 -5.42 12.50
C MET A 124 6.98 -5.88 13.93
N THR A 125 6.86 -7.19 14.15
CA THR A 125 6.66 -7.76 15.49
C THR A 125 7.80 -7.36 16.42
N LYS A 126 9.05 -7.40 15.94
CA LYS A 126 10.22 -6.97 16.73
C LYS A 126 10.15 -5.48 17.06
N ILE A 127 9.79 -4.64 16.09
CA ILE A 127 9.65 -3.18 16.28
C ILE A 127 8.58 -2.88 17.33
N VAL A 128 7.39 -3.48 17.18
CA VAL A 128 6.26 -3.27 18.08
C VAL A 128 6.58 -3.76 19.49
N ASN A 129 7.16 -4.96 19.64
CA ASN A 129 7.53 -5.49 20.95
C ASN A 129 8.63 -4.66 21.63
N ALA A 130 9.56 -4.10 20.86
CA ALA A 130 10.60 -3.22 21.39
C ALA A 130 10.09 -1.79 21.64
N ASN A 131 8.94 -1.43 21.06
CA ASN A 131 8.39 -0.08 21.02
C ASN A 131 9.41 0.99 20.54
N THR A 132 10.29 0.60 19.62
CA THR A 132 11.31 1.47 19.02
C THR A 132 11.80 0.86 17.71
N ILE A 133 12.45 1.67 16.88
CA ILE A 133 13.02 1.24 15.59
C ILE A 133 14.35 1.94 15.34
N THR A 134 15.33 1.21 14.81
CA THR A 134 16.60 1.79 14.35
C THR A 134 16.53 2.17 12.87
N ARG A 135 17.42 3.06 12.39
CA ARG A 135 17.47 3.45 10.97
C ARG A 135 17.64 2.27 10.01
N SER A 136 18.50 1.30 10.34
CA SER A 136 18.67 0.10 9.50
C SER A 136 17.40 -0.76 9.43
N GLN A 137 16.64 -0.84 10.52
CA GLN A 137 15.35 -1.52 10.53
C GLN A 137 14.31 -0.76 9.72
N LEU A 138 14.30 0.58 9.79
CA LEU A 138 13.46 1.43 8.96
C LEU A 138 13.75 1.19 7.47
N ASP A 139 15.00 1.31 7.04
CA ASP A 139 15.39 1.12 5.64
C ASP A 139 14.93 -0.26 5.12
N THR A 140 15.12 -1.29 5.94
CA THR A 140 14.66 -2.65 5.61
C THR A 140 13.13 -2.73 5.52
N LEU A 141 12.42 -2.09 6.44
CA LEU A 141 10.97 -2.07 6.48
C LEU A 141 10.38 -1.36 5.26
N VAL A 142 10.96 -0.21 4.86
CA VAL A 142 10.57 0.54 3.65
C VAL A 142 10.66 -0.34 2.41
N ILE A 143 11.79 -1.03 2.23
CA ILE A 143 11.98 -1.95 1.09
C ILE A 143 10.96 -3.08 1.10
N LEU A 144 10.81 -3.76 2.24
CA LEU A 144 9.91 -4.92 2.35
C LEU A 144 8.45 -4.53 2.12
N TYR A 145 8.02 -3.36 2.61
CA TYR A 145 6.65 -2.89 2.40
C TYR A 145 6.39 -2.43 0.97
N SER A 146 7.35 -1.73 0.37
CA SER A 146 7.23 -1.29 -1.04
C SER A 146 7.11 -2.49 -1.97
N ASP A 147 7.92 -3.52 -1.76
CA ASP A 147 7.81 -4.77 -2.51
C ASP A 147 6.51 -5.53 -2.19
N TYR A 148 6.02 -5.46 -0.94
CA TYR A 148 4.75 -6.08 -0.54
C TYR A 148 3.58 -5.44 -1.27
N ASP A 149 3.45 -4.11 -1.25
CA ASP A 149 2.37 -3.41 -1.94
C ASP A 149 2.35 -3.75 -3.44
N TYR A 150 3.52 -3.69 -4.10
CA TYR A 150 3.67 -4.10 -5.49
C TYR A 150 3.15 -5.53 -5.76
N LEU A 151 3.56 -6.51 -4.95
CA LEU A 151 3.16 -7.90 -5.14
C LEU A 151 1.68 -8.15 -4.77
N THR A 152 1.12 -7.41 -3.81
CA THR A 152 -0.32 -7.49 -3.51
C THR A 152 -1.18 -7.00 -4.67
N GLY A 153 -0.72 -6.00 -5.43
CA GLY A 153 -1.36 -5.56 -6.68
C GLY A 153 -1.41 -6.64 -7.77
N GLU A 154 -0.57 -7.66 -7.63
CA GLU A 154 -0.50 -8.84 -8.49
C GLU A 154 -1.19 -10.06 -7.85
N SER A 155 -2.01 -9.84 -6.81
CA SER A 155 -2.73 -10.87 -6.04
C SER A 155 -1.83 -11.93 -5.41
N LEU A 156 -0.60 -11.55 -5.06
CA LEU A 156 0.31 -12.34 -4.23
C LEU A 156 0.30 -11.84 -2.79
N LEU A 157 0.74 -12.69 -1.84
CA LEU A 157 0.80 -12.37 -0.42
C LEU A 157 -0.54 -11.94 0.17
N SER A 158 -1.63 -12.38 -0.46
CA SER A 158 -3.03 -12.03 -0.14
C SER A 158 -3.46 -12.39 1.28
N LYS A 159 -2.66 -13.23 1.97
CA LYS A 159 -2.89 -13.71 3.33
C LYS A 159 -1.81 -13.29 4.34
N LEU A 160 -0.87 -12.44 3.94
CA LEU A 160 0.24 -12.07 4.84
C LEU A 160 -0.21 -11.03 5.87
N ILE A 161 -1.01 -10.06 5.44
CA ILE A 161 -1.59 -8.98 6.26
C ILE A 161 -3.07 -8.85 5.85
N ASP A 162 -3.90 -9.81 6.27
CA ASP A 162 -5.27 -10.00 5.79
C ASP A 162 -6.36 -9.98 6.88
N ASN A 163 -6.00 -9.61 8.12
CA ASN A 163 -6.92 -9.54 9.25
C ASN A 163 -6.62 -8.33 10.15
N ASP A 164 -7.58 -7.98 11.00
CA ASP A 164 -7.51 -6.78 11.86
C ASP A 164 -6.25 -6.77 12.75
N GLU A 165 -5.87 -7.92 13.31
CA GLU A 165 -4.64 -8.05 14.13
C GLU A 165 -3.36 -7.75 13.32
N ASN A 166 -3.31 -8.14 12.04
CA ASN A 166 -2.18 -7.84 11.18
C ASN A 166 -2.14 -6.35 10.80
N TYR A 167 -3.29 -5.73 10.56
CA TYR A 167 -3.38 -4.29 10.31
C TYR A 167 -2.98 -3.47 11.53
N ASP A 168 -3.39 -3.88 12.73
CA ASP A 168 -2.95 -3.27 13.98
C ASP A 168 -1.43 -3.31 14.13
N LEU A 169 -0.79 -4.43 13.75
CA LEU A 169 0.66 -4.53 13.75
C LEU A 169 1.32 -3.51 12.79
N VAL A 170 0.75 -3.32 11.60
CA VAL A 170 1.21 -2.31 10.64
C VAL A 170 1.12 -0.91 11.25
N TRP A 171 -0.06 -0.54 11.74
CA TRP A 171 -0.33 0.78 12.30
C TRP A 171 0.54 1.09 13.51
N GLN A 172 0.72 0.12 14.40
CA GLN A 172 1.61 0.27 15.55
C GLN A 172 3.06 0.47 15.12
N SER A 173 3.52 -0.23 14.08
CA SER A 173 4.87 -0.02 13.55
C SER A 173 5.05 1.40 12.98
N PHE A 174 4.09 1.92 12.22
CA PHE A 174 4.14 3.27 11.67
C PHE A 174 4.07 4.34 12.75
N LYS A 175 3.24 4.13 13.78
CA LYS A 175 3.19 4.99 14.97
C LYS A 175 4.56 5.06 15.67
N ILE A 176 5.26 3.94 15.79
CA ILE A 176 6.60 3.89 16.39
C ILE A 176 7.59 4.68 15.54
N ILE A 177 7.57 4.51 14.21
CA ILE A 177 8.42 5.30 13.30
C ILE A 177 8.15 6.80 13.47
N ALA A 178 6.87 7.21 13.50
CA ALA A 178 6.50 8.61 13.68
C ALA A 178 6.94 9.16 15.04
N ASN A 179 6.93 8.36 16.11
CA ASN A 179 7.44 8.78 17.42
C ASN A 179 8.98 8.96 17.43
N GLU A 180 9.69 8.09 16.72
CA GLU A 180 11.15 8.13 16.59
C GLU A 180 11.65 9.33 15.77
N SER A 181 10.77 10.00 15.00
CA SER A 181 11.13 11.21 14.23
C SER A 181 11.60 12.40 15.08
N THR A 182 11.27 12.41 16.38
CA THR A 182 11.82 13.36 17.35
C THR A 182 13.34 13.33 17.43
N LYS A 183 13.98 12.21 17.03
CA LYS A 183 15.42 11.98 17.16
C LYS A 183 16.19 12.27 15.86
N ASP A 184 15.58 11.97 14.71
CA ASP A 184 16.27 11.97 13.41
C ASP A 184 15.25 12.16 12.26
N THR A 185 15.61 12.96 11.25
CA THR A 185 14.77 13.24 10.07
C THR A 185 14.62 12.02 9.15
N SER A 186 15.50 11.04 9.23
CA SER A 186 15.40 9.78 8.47
C SER A 186 14.09 9.03 8.71
N PHE A 187 13.48 9.15 9.90
CA PHE A 187 12.17 8.56 10.17
C PHE A 187 11.02 9.29 9.45
N ILE A 188 11.14 10.61 9.25
CA ILE A 188 10.22 11.37 8.39
C ILE A 188 10.41 10.91 6.94
N SER A 189 11.66 10.86 6.47
CA SER A 189 12.00 10.40 5.12
C SER A 189 11.47 9.00 4.83
N GLY A 190 11.61 8.06 5.75
CA GLY A 190 11.13 6.69 5.58
C GLY A 190 9.60 6.59 5.47
N LEU A 191 8.85 7.40 6.23
CA LEU A 191 7.39 7.46 6.09
C LEU A 191 6.97 8.09 4.75
N ILE A 192 7.65 9.14 4.31
CA ILE A 192 7.41 9.76 3.00
C ILE A 192 7.74 8.78 1.86
N GLU A 193 8.82 8.01 1.98
CA GLU A 193 9.19 7.02 0.99
C GLU A 193 8.18 5.88 0.91
N LEU A 194 7.68 5.40 2.06
CA LEU A 194 6.56 4.46 2.09
C LEU A 194 5.31 5.03 1.42
N ASP A 195 4.92 6.26 1.74
CA ASP A 195 3.76 6.94 1.15
C ASP A 195 3.87 7.01 -0.39
N ASN A 196 5.07 7.30 -0.91
CA ASN A 196 5.30 7.32 -2.35
C ASN A 196 5.23 5.95 -3.02
N ASN A 197 5.53 4.88 -2.29
CA ASN A 197 5.64 3.53 -2.84
C ASN A 197 4.36 2.71 -2.69
N ILE A 198 3.42 3.13 -1.83
CA ILE A 198 2.13 2.48 -1.63
C ILE A 198 1.17 2.94 -2.72
N THR A 199 0.87 2.03 -3.64
CA THR A 199 0.09 2.31 -4.84
C THR A 199 -1.16 1.44 -4.95
N THR A 200 -1.18 0.29 -4.27
CA THR A 200 -2.25 -0.70 -4.37
C THR A 200 -3.17 -0.67 -3.16
N ASN A 201 -2.62 -0.57 -1.95
CA ASN A 201 -3.40 -0.59 -0.72
C ASN A 201 -3.94 0.81 -0.37
N ALA A 202 -5.18 1.08 -0.79
CA ALA A 202 -5.83 2.37 -0.57
C ALA A 202 -5.94 2.74 0.91
N GLU A 203 -6.27 1.82 1.81
CA GLU A 203 -6.37 2.14 3.25
C GLU A 203 -5.02 2.55 3.83
N LEU A 204 -3.95 1.86 3.43
CA LEU A 204 -2.57 2.17 3.79
C LEU A 204 -2.13 3.52 3.25
N ALA A 205 -2.42 3.81 1.99
CA ALA A 205 -2.11 5.11 1.36
C ALA A 205 -2.81 6.28 2.07
N GLN A 206 -4.01 6.06 2.59
CA GLN A 206 -4.74 7.10 3.32
C GLN A 206 -4.13 7.34 4.70
N LYS A 207 -3.96 6.26 5.48
CA LYS A 207 -3.49 6.36 6.87
C LYS A 207 -2.03 6.80 6.98
N ILE A 208 -1.19 6.53 5.97
CA ILE A 208 0.23 6.88 6.07
C ILE A 208 0.47 8.40 6.05
N GLN A 209 -0.40 9.17 5.40
CA GLN A 209 -0.35 10.64 5.43
C GLN A 209 -0.48 11.17 6.86
N ASP A 210 -1.36 10.58 7.68
CA ASP A 210 -1.51 10.94 9.09
C ASP A 210 -0.20 10.72 9.86
N TYR A 211 0.50 9.61 9.61
CA TYR A 211 1.78 9.31 10.27
C TYR A 211 2.90 10.23 9.80
N VAL A 212 2.94 10.61 8.51
CA VAL A 212 3.87 11.63 7.99
C VAL A 212 3.65 12.95 8.72
N VAL A 213 2.40 13.42 8.82
CA VAL A 213 2.05 14.65 9.53
C VAL A 213 2.43 14.58 11.01
N ILE A 214 2.16 13.47 11.71
CA ILE A 214 2.59 13.27 13.10
C ILE A 214 4.12 13.33 13.21
N ALA A 215 4.85 12.69 12.30
CA ALA A 215 6.30 12.68 12.31
C ALA A 215 6.88 14.10 12.11
N ILE A 216 6.25 14.91 11.27
CA ILE A 216 6.61 16.33 11.08
C ILE A 216 6.26 17.14 12.33
N LYS A 217 5.09 16.92 12.96
CA LYS A 217 4.70 17.61 14.22
C LYS A 217 5.71 17.38 15.34
N ASN A 218 6.31 16.19 15.35
CA ASN A 218 7.32 15.75 16.30
C ASN A 218 8.71 16.37 16.04
N ASN A 219 9.01 16.75 14.80
CA ASN A 219 10.29 17.37 14.44
C ASN A 219 10.11 18.43 13.32
N PRO A 220 9.46 19.58 13.63
CA PRO A 220 9.15 20.59 12.62
C PRO A 220 10.40 21.31 12.09
N ILE A 221 11.45 21.43 12.92
CA ILE A 221 12.71 22.04 12.48
C ILE A 221 13.43 21.13 11.49
N GLY A 222 13.53 19.83 11.79
CA GLY A 222 14.12 18.87 10.86
C GLY A 222 13.36 18.81 9.53
N PHE A 223 12.03 18.95 9.55
CA PHE A 223 11.26 19.07 8.30
C PHE A 223 11.60 20.35 7.51
N LEU A 224 11.80 21.50 8.17
CA LEU A 224 12.24 22.73 7.48
C LEU A 224 13.64 22.58 6.88
N GLU A 225 14.55 21.88 7.56
CA GLU A 225 15.88 21.59 7.03
C GLU A 225 15.79 20.70 5.78
N MET A 226 14.96 19.65 5.82
CA MET A 226 14.65 18.85 4.64
C MET A 226 14.04 19.71 3.51
N TYR A 227 13.09 20.59 3.84
CA TYR A 227 12.49 21.51 2.87
C TYR A 227 13.56 22.42 2.21
N ASP A 228 14.55 22.89 2.96
CA ASP A 228 15.64 23.74 2.46
C ASP A 228 16.56 23.02 1.45
N GLU A 229 16.79 21.73 1.63
CA GLU A 229 17.63 20.90 0.74
C GLU A 229 17.09 20.76 -0.69
N ARG A 230 15.85 21.18 -0.92
CA ARG A 230 15.13 21.03 -2.20
C ARG A 230 15.20 22.29 -3.04
N ASP A 231 15.16 22.13 -4.36
CA ASP A 231 14.97 23.23 -5.29
C ASP A 231 13.52 23.77 -5.28
N GLN A 232 13.26 24.85 -6.01
CA GLN A 232 11.97 25.56 -5.96
C GLN A 232 10.77 24.70 -6.38
N GLU A 233 10.89 23.86 -7.42
CA GLU A 233 9.79 22.98 -7.86
C GLU A 233 9.59 21.82 -6.87
N GLN A 234 10.69 21.26 -6.38
CA GLN A 234 10.66 20.20 -5.38
C GLN A 234 10.07 20.69 -4.05
N ARG A 235 10.36 21.92 -3.64
CA ARG A 235 9.81 22.55 -2.44
C ARG A 235 8.30 22.66 -2.48
N HIS A 236 7.72 23.14 -3.58
CA HIS A 236 6.27 23.21 -3.74
C HIS A 236 5.60 21.83 -3.57
N ASN A 237 6.16 20.80 -4.19
CA ASN A 237 5.64 19.44 -4.05
C ASN A 237 5.87 18.85 -2.65
N PHE A 238 6.98 19.20 -2.01
CA PHE A 238 7.32 18.74 -0.66
C PHE A 238 6.48 19.43 0.42
N ALA A 239 6.09 20.68 0.22
CA ALA A 239 5.20 21.40 1.12
C ALA A 239 3.90 20.64 1.36
N LYS A 240 3.35 19.97 0.33
CA LYS A 240 2.12 19.16 0.42
C LYS A 240 2.18 18.02 1.44
N ARG A 241 3.36 17.68 1.98
CA ARG A 241 3.50 16.68 3.07
C ARG A 241 2.95 17.15 4.40
N ILE A 242 2.62 18.44 4.54
CA ILE A 242 1.89 18.94 5.72
C ILE A 242 0.37 18.84 5.55
N CYS A 243 -0.10 18.40 4.39
CA CYS A 243 -1.53 18.27 4.09
C CYS A 243 -2.05 16.86 4.35
N ILE A 244 -3.31 16.77 4.72
CA ILE A 244 -4.13 15.56 4.69
C ILE A 244 -5.27 15.85 3.72
N TRP A 245 -5.40 15.05 2.65
CA TRP A 245 -6.41 15.28 1.60
C TRP A 245 -6.36 16.69 1.00
N ASP A 246 -5.17 17.13 0.61
CA ASP A 246 -4.88 18.47 0.05
C ASP A 246 -5.16 19.66 0.99
N THR A 247 -5.63 19.40 2.21
CA THR A 247 -5.86 20.44 3.23
C THR A 247 -4.69 20.47 4.21
N PRO A 248 -4.02 21.63 4.40
CA PRO A 248 -2.94 21.75 5.38
C PRO A 248 -3.41 21.40 6.78
N ASP A 249 -2.64 20.59 7.51
CA ASP A 249 -2.91 20.29 8.91
C ASP A 249 -2.75 21.57 9.74
N LYS A 250 -3.81 21.94 10.45
CA LYS A 250 -3.88 23.19 11.19
C LYS A 250 -2.82 23.28 12.30
N ASP A 251 -2.58 22.20 13.04
CA ASP A 251 -1.60 22.24 14.13
C ASP A 251 -0.18 22.39 13.59
N LEU A 252 0.11 21.80 12.41
CA LEU A 252 1.38 22.02 11.73
C LEU A 252 1.53 23.46 11.27
N ILE A 253 0.50 24.04 10.65
CA ILE A 253 0.51 25.45 10.27
C ILE A 253 0.75 26.33 11.50
N ASP A 254 0.05 26.09 12.61
CA ASP A 254 0.23 26.85 13.85
C ASP A 254 1.66 26.73 14.41
N LYS A 255 2.26 25.53 14.36
CA LYS A 255 3.68 25.32 14.71
C LYS A 255 4.63 26.12 13.81
N PHE A 256 4.39 26.14 12.51
CA PHE A 256 5.22 26.89 11.57
C PHE A 256 5.03 28.41 11.72
N VAL A 257 3.81 28.88 12.03
CA VAL A 257 3.55 30.28 12.37
C VAL A 257 4.34 30.67 13.63
N GLU A 258 4.37 29.80 14.64
CA GLU A 258 5.16 30.04 15.84
C GLU A 258 6.67 30.13 15.51
N ILE A 259 7.19 29.22 14.67
CA ILE A 259 8.60 29.23 14.25
C ILE A 259 8.93 30.51 13.47
N SER A 260 8.07 30.93 12.52
CA SER A 260 8.31 32.13 11.70
C SER A 260 8.38 33.41 12.55
N GLN A 261 7.57 33.48 13.61
CA GLN A 261 7.54 34.63 14.52
C GLN A 261 8.67 34.59 15.55
N LYS A 262 8.88 33.44 16.20
CA LYS A 262 9.65 33.36 17.46
C LYS A 262 11.03 32.74 17.33
N SER A 263 11.36 32.02 16.24
CA SER A 263 12.65 31.32 16.11
C SER A 263 13.84 32.29 16.22
N LYS A 264 14.93 31.89 16.88
CA LYS A 264 16.17 32.69 16.88
C LYS A 264 17.01 32.50 15.61
N ASN A 265 16.77 31.40 14.88
CA ASN A 265 17.45 31.10 13.63
C ASN A 265 16.75 31.80 12.47
N LYS A 266 17.45 32.71 11.78
CA LYS A 266 16.91 33.47 10.65
C LYS A 266 16.51 32.59 9.47
N ASN A 267 17.27 31.52 9.19
CA ASN A 267 16.95 30.58 8.12
C ASN A 267 15.61 29.90 8.40
N HIS A 268 15.45 29.37 9.63
CA HIS A 268 14.19 28.70 10.02
C HIS A 268 13.00 29.67 9.99
N LYS A 269 13.19 30.94 10.36
CA LYS A 269 12.13 31.95 10.19
C LYS A 269 11.71 32.08 8.72
N GLN A 270 12.69 32.27 7.84
CA GLN A 270 12.45 32.46 6.41
C GLN A 270 11.77 31.23 5.78
N LEU A 271 12.30 30.04 6.01
CA LEU A 271 11.76 28.79 5.49
C LEU A 271 10.33 28.54 5.97
N SER A 272 10.05 28.83 7.24
CA SER A 272 8.71 28.67 7.80
C SER A 272 7.72 29.65 7.17
N THR A 273 8.10 30.91 6.96
CA THR A 273 7.28 31.90 6.22
C THR A 273 7.03 31.48 4.77
N GLU A 274 8.07 30.98 4.10
CA GLU A 274 7.95 30.47 2.72
C GLU A 274 6.97 29.30 2.65
N LEU A 275 7.12 28.31 3.52
CA LEU A 275 6.26 27.13 3.60
C LEU A 275 4.79 27.51 3.85
N ILE A 276 4.52 28.43 4.78
CA ILE A 276 3.15 28.93 5.03
C ILE A 276 2.59 29.62 3.78
N GLY A 277 3.42 30.44 3.11
CA GLY A 277 3.06 31.19 1.92
C GLY A 277 2.67 30.32 0.72
N GLU A 278 3.05 29.04 0.68
CA GLU A 278 2.59 28.07 -0.33
C GLU A 278 1.07 27.78 -0.23
N PHE A 279 0.47 28.01 0.94
CA PHE A 279 -0.93 27.69 1.23
C PHE A 279 -1.83 28.93 1.37
N GLU A 280 -1.25 30.11 1.53
CA GLU A 280 -2.00 31.38 1.53
C GLU A 280 -2.35 31.88 0.11
N LYS A 281 -1.74 31.28 -0.93
CA LYS A 281 -1.89 31.68 -2.34
C LYS A 281 -2.88 30.84 -3.14
N ASN A 282 -3.51 29.85 -2.53
CA ASN A 282 -4.52 28.96 -3.12
C ASN A 282 -5.86 29.13 -2.40
#